data_AF-A0A924QGJ7-F1
#
_entry.id   AF-A0A924QGJ7-F1
#
_cell.length_a   1.000
_cell.length_b   1.000
_cell.length_c   1.000
_cell.angle_alpha   90.00
_cell.angle_beta   90.00
_cell.angle_gamma   90.00
#
_symmetry.space_group_name_H-M   'P 1'
#
loop_
_entity.id
_entity.type
_entity.pdbx_description
1 polymer ?
#
loop_
_entity_poly.entity_id
_entity_poly.type
_entity_poly.pdbx_seq_one_letter_code
_entity_poly.pdbx_strand_id
1 'polypeptide(L)'
;MRHLQPSHHLDGWVAGAIAYADAITAKRKGVINKQDHAAAPRWLREALGNALPERQEKFYRRLLGRKDEVNYGARSTSLDEAQRLLLELDAFAEWAENAS
;
A
#
# COMPACT_ATOMS: atom_id res chain seq x y z
N MET A 1 -19.86 25.29 -2.86
CA MET A 1 -18.54 24.64 -2.80
C MET A 1 -18.74 23.20 -2.36
N ARG A 2 -18.41 22.21 -3.21
CA ARG A 2 -18.46 20.78 -2.83
C ARG A 2 -17.28 20.49 -1.91
N HIS A 3 -17.54 20.14 -0.65
CA HIS A 3 -16.58 19.45 0.17
C HIS A 3 -16.30 18.08 -0.47
N LEU A 4 -15.17 17.93 -1.16
CA LEU A 4 -14.58 16.63 -1.40
C LEU A 4 -14.19 16.09 -0.03
N GLN A 5 -14.89 15.06 0.46
CA GLN A 5 -14.53 14.31 1.66
C GLN A 5 -13.25 13.51 1.34
N PRO A 6 -12.05 13.94 1.78
CA PRO A 6 -10.78 13.38 1.28
C PRO A 6 -10.46 11.99 1.84
N SER A 7 -11.13 11.58 2.92
CA SER A 7 -10.83 10.39 3.71
C SER A 7 -11.15 9.07 2.99
N HIS A 8 -12.30 8.98 2.30
CA HIS A 8 -12.79 7.72 1.75
C HIS A 8 -11.94 7.16 0.58
N HIS A 9 -11.23 8.04 -0.15
CA HIS A 9 -10.38 7.61 -1.28
C HIS A 9 -9.06 7.00 -0.80
N LEU A 10 -8.50 7.50 0.30
CA LEU A 10 -7.26 6.99 0.87
C LEU A 10 -7.43 5.55 1.40
N ASP A 11 -8.55 5.26 2.05
CA ASP A 11 -8.85 3.92 2.55
C ASP A 11 -8.94 2.88 1.41
N GLY A 12 -9.60 3.24 0.30
CA GLY A 12 -9.69 2.38 -0.88
C GLY A 12 -8.34 2.12 -1.54
N TRP A 13 -7.47 3.14 -1.59
CA TRP A 13 -6.11 3.00 -2.13
C TRP A 13 -5.22 2.10 -1.29
N VAL A 14 -5.29 2.21 0.04
CA VAL A 14 -4.52 1.31 0.92
C VAL A 14 -5.04 -0.14 0.80
N ALA A 15 -6.36 -0.33 0.76
CA ALA A 15 -6.95 -1.65 0.58
C ALA A 15 -6.50 -2.29 -0.75
N GLY A 16 -6.43 -1.51 -1.84
CA GLY A 16 -5.92 -1.96 -3.14
C GLY A 16 -4.45 -2.40 -3.08
N ALA A 17 -3.57 -1.61 -2.47
CA ALA A 17 -2.16 -1.96 -2.33
C ALA A 17 -1.94 -3.22 -1.48
N ILE A 18 -2.72 -3.40 -0.40
CA ILE A 18 -2.71 -4.62 0.41
C ILE A 18 -3.10 -5.83 -0.45
N ALA A 19 -4.19 -5.73 -1.21
CA ALA A 19 -4.67 -6.83 -2.05
C ALA A 19 -3.63 -7.25 -3.10
N TYR A 20 -2.92 -6.31 -3.72
CA TYR A 20 -1.82 -6.62 -4.66
C TYR A 20 -0.66 -7.34 -3.96
N ALA A 21 -0.23 -6.86 -2.80
CA ALA A 21 0.84 -7.51 -2.03
C ALA A 21 0.44 -8.93 -1.57
N ASP A 22 -0.81 -9.11 -1.14
CA ASP A 22 -1.36 -10.41 -0.76
C ASP A 22 -1.44 -11.36 -1.96
N ALA A 23 -1.82 -10.87 -3.15
CA ALA A 23 -1.83 -11.68 -4.36
C ALA A 23 -0.41 -12.18 -4.73
N ILE A 24 0.61 -11.32 -4.61
CA ILE A 24 2.00 -11.70 -4.88
C ILE A 24 2.49 -12.73 -3.85
N THR A 25 2.26 -12.48 -2.56
CA THR A 25 2.70 -13.41 -1.50
C THR A 25 1.97 -14.76 -1.61
N ALA A 26 0.69 -14.76 -1.99
CA ALA A 26 -0.06 -15.98 -2.27
C ALA A 26 0.53 -16.76 -3.44
N LYS A 27 0.84 -16.11 -4.57
CA LYS A 27 1.41 -16.76 -5.75
C LYS A 27 2.81 -17.33 -5.49
N ARG A 28 3.66 -16.60 -4.77
CA ARG A 28 5.08 -16.93 -4.59
C ARG A 28 5.35 -17.85 -3.40
N LYS A 29 4.53 -17.79 -2.34
CA LYS A 29 4.73 -18.54 -1.09
C LYS A 29 3.51 -19.31 -0.59
N GLY A 30 2.36 -19.19 -1.23
CA GLY A 30 1.12 -19.81 -0.75
C GLY A 30 0.57 -19.19 0.53
N VAL A 31 1.04 -17.99 0.91
CA VAL A 31 0.64 -17.29 2.14
C VAL A 31 -0.26 -16.11 1.77
N ILE A 32 -1.44 -16.03 2.39
CA ILE A 32 -2.32 -14.85 2.33
C ILE A 32 -2.37 -14.27 3.73
N ASN A 33 -1.97 -13.01 3.87
CA ASN A 33 -1.99 -12.33 5.16
C ASN A 33 -3.40 -11.82 5.49
N LYS A 34 -4.18 -12.60 6.24
CA LYS A 34 -5.60 -12.31 6.48
C LYS A 34 -5.90 -11.45 7.71
N GLN A 35 -4.94 -11.19 8.60
CA GLN A 35 -5.24 -10.58 9.92
C GLN A 35 -4.21 -9.56 10.41
N ASP A 36 -2.96 -9.59 9.92
CA ASP A 36 -1.91 -8.68 10.39
C ASP A 36 -1.38 -7.83 9.24
N HIS A 37 -2.14 -6.82 8.83
CA HIS A 37 -1.73 -5.92 7.76
C HIS A 37 -0.40 -5.21 8.06
N ALA A 38 -0.03 -5.03 9.33
CA ALA A 38 1.26 -4.44 9.71
C ALA A 38 2.44 -5.34 9.37
N ALA A 39 2.25 -6.67 9.35
CA ALA A 39 3.26 -7.63 8.91
C ALA A 39 3.38 -7.77 7.38
N ALA A 40 2.46 -7.20 6.59
CA ALA A 40 2.44 -7.38 5.13
C ALA A 40 3.76 -7.01 4.41
N PRO A 41 4.50 -5.94 4.77
CA PRO A 41 5.79 -5.63 4.13
C PRO A 41 6.84 -6.70 4.38
N ARG A 42 6.85 -7.29 5.58
CA ARG A 42 7.77 -8.39 5.92
C ARG A 42 7.47 -9.61 5.05
N TRP A 43 6.21 -10.00 4.93
CA TRP A 43 5.81 -11.14 4.10
C TRP A 43 6.15 -10.92 2.63
N LEU A 44 5.95 -9.71 2.11
CA LEU A 44 6.31 -9.34 0.75
C LEU A 44 7.82 -9.44 0.51
N ARG A 45 8.64 -8.93 1.45
CA ARG A 45 10.10 -9.06 1.39
C ARG A 45 10.54 -10.52 1.49
N GLU A 46 9.94 -11.30 2.38
CA GLU A 46 10.22 -12.72 2.50
C GLU A 46 9.86 -13.49 1.21
N ALA A 47 8.79 -13.11 0.51
CA ALA A 47 8.34 -13.77 -0.72
C ALA A 47 9.21 -13.45 -1.94
N LEU A 48 9.73 -12.23 -2.03
CA LEU A 48 10.41 -11.73 -3.21
C LEU A 48 11.93 -11.60 -3.05
N GLY A 49 12.43 -11.54 -1.82
CA GLY A 49 13.86 -11.34 -1.55
C GLY A 49 14.39 -10.10 -2.26
N ASN A 50 15.40 -10.29 -3.11
CA ASN A 50 16.03 -9.22 -3.88
C ASN A 50 15.17 -8.70 -5.04
N ALA A 51 14.10 -9.42 -5.42
CA ALA A 51 13.17 -8.97 -6.44
C ALA A 51 12.21 -7.86 -5.94
N LEU A 52 12.16 -7.61 -4.62
CA LEU A 52 11.49 -6.44 -4.05
C LEU A 52 12.46 -5.25 -3.97
N PRO A 53 12.26 -4.20 -4.80
CA PRO A 53 13.08 -3.00 -4.71
C PRO A 53 12.86 -2.30 -3.37
N GLU A 54 13.94 -1.79 -2.79
CA GLU A 54 13.89 -1.08 -1.49
C GLU A 54 12.92 0.12 -1.53
N ARG A 55 12.84 0.81 -2.68
CA ARG A 55 11.88 1.90 -2.90
C ARG A 55 10.43 1.46 -2.70
N GLN A 56 10.05 0.30 -3.26
CA GLN A 56 8.69 -0.22 -3.17
C GLN A 56 8.36 -0.69 -1.75
N GLU A 57 9.32 -1.31 -1.06
CA GLU A 57 9.14 -1.70 0.33
C GLU A 57 8.94 -0.47 1.24
N LYS A 58 9.77 0.57 1.08
CA LYS A 58 9.64 1.82 1.86
C LYS A 58 8.31 2.51 1.60
N PHE A 59 7.88 2.58 0.34
CA PHE A 59 6.59 3.12 -0.05
C PHE A 59 5.45 2.36 0.63
N TYR A 60 5.45 1.03 0.52
CA TYR A 60 4.39 0.18 1.06
C TYR A 60 4.28 0.29 2.59
N ARG A 61 5.40 0.32 3.32
CA ARG A 61 5.42 0.55 4.77
C ARG A 61 4.80 1.90 5.15
N ARG A 62 5.14 2.97 4.43
CA ARG A 62 4.62 4.31 4.69
C ARG A 62 3.12 4.42 4.38
N LEU A 63 2.67 3.76 3.31
CA LEU A 63 1.26 3.70 2.94
C LEU A 63 0.42 3.02 4.04
N LEU A 64 0.91 1.92 4.61
CA LEU A 64 0.25 1.23 5.71
C LEU A 64 0.20 2.09 6.98
N GLY A 65 1.30 2.76 7.35
CA GLY A 65 1.32 3.66 8.51
C GLY A 65 0.31 4.82 8.39
N ARG A 66 0.07 5.34 7.17
CA ARG A 66 -0.96 6.36 6.93
C ARG A 66 -2.39 5.84 7.15
N LYS A 67 -2.67 4.56 6.88
CA LYS A 67 -3.99 3.97 7.17
C LYS A 67 -4.31 4.05 8.66
N ASP A 68 -3.32 3.77 9.51
CA ASP A 68 -3.48 3.86 10.96
C ASP A 68 -3.69 5.33 11.36
N GLU A 69 -2.92 6.27 10.82
CA GLU A 69 -3.06 7.72 11.13
C GLU A 69 -4.41 8.32 10.67
N VAL A 70 -4.94 7.90 9.52
CA VAL A 70 -6.22 8.42 8.96
C VAL A 70 -7.44 7.83 9.67
N ASN A 71 -7.39 6.56 10.10
CA ASN A 71 -8.48 5.92 10.86
C ASN A 71 -8.63 6.49 12.30
N TYR A 72 -7.58 7.09 12.86
CA TYR A 72 -7.63 7.78 14.16
C TYR A 72 -7.89 9.29 14.07
N GLY A 73 -8.28 9.82 12.89
CA GLY A 73 -8.74 11.21 12.73
C GLY A 73 -7.66 12.28 12.92
N ALA A 74 -6.37 11.90 12.88
CA ALA A 74 -5.29 12.78 13.34
C ALA A 74 -4.82 13.83 12.32
N ARG A 75 -5.05 13.63 11.01
CA ARG A 75 -4.59 14.58 9.97
C ARG A 75 -5.48 14.66 8.74
N SER A 76 -5.77 15.90 8.32
CA SER A 76 -6.22 16.19 6.95
C SER A 76 -5.04 16.06 5.98
N THR A 77 -5.17 15.21 4.96
CA THR A 77 -4.18 15.10 3.87
C THR A 77 -4.35 16.27 2.90
N SER A 78 -3.24 16.90 2.50
CA SER A 78 -3.27 17.96 1.47
C SER A 78 -3.49 17.37 0.07
N LEU A 79 -4.03 18.16 -0.86
CA LEU A 79 -4.22 17.73 -2.25
C LEU A 79 -2.91 17.28 -2.91
N ASP A 80 -1.83 18.04 -2.70
CA ASP A 80 -0.50 17.73 -3.22
C ASP A 80 0.04 16.40 -2.67
N GLU A 81 -0.22 16.12 -1.40
CA GLU A 81 0.18 14.87 -0.76
C GLU A 81 -0.63 13.68 -1.29
N ALA A 82 -1.93 13.86 -1.53
CA ALA A 82 -2.79 12.85 -2.15
C ALA A 82 -2.35 12.55 -3.59
N GLN A 83 -2.00 13.56 -4.38
CA GLN A 83 -1.50 13.39 -5.75
C GLN A 83 -0.16 12.66 -5.78
N ARG A 84 0.77 13.00 -4.87
CA ARG A 84 2.04 12.25 -4.74
C ARG A 84 1.81 10.80 -4.36
N LEU A 85 0.87 10.53 -3.45
CA LEU A 85 0.53 9.16 -3.07
C LEU A 85 -0.01 8.37 -4.27
N LEU A 86 -0.86 8.98 -5.10
CA LEU A 86 -1.40 8.36 -6.30
C LEU A 86 -0.28 7.98 -7.30
N LEU A 87 0.66 8.88 -7.56
CA LEU A 87 1.80 8.58 -8.44
C LEU A 87 2.67 7.42 -7.92
N GLU A 88 2.83 7.32 -6.60
CA GLU A 88 3.59 6.21 -6.01
C GLU A 88 2.81 4.89 -5.99
N LEU A 89 1.47 4.95 -5.90
CA LEU A 89 0.59 3.78 -6.06
C LEU A 89 0.66 3.23 -7.49
N ASP A 90 0.61 4.09 -8.51
CA ASP A 90 0.73 3.69 -9.91
C ASP A 90 2.07 3.00 -10.16
N ALA A 91 3.18 3.58 -9.65
CA ALA A 91 4.51 2.98 -9.76
C ALA A 91 4.63 1.65 -8.99
N PHE A 92 3.89 1.47 -7.90
CA PHE A 92 3.85 0.20 -7.18
C PHE A 92 3.07 -0.86 -7.96
N ALA A 93 1.92 -0.51 -8.54
CA ALA A 93 1.11 -1.39 -9.36
C ALA A 93 1.86 -1.86 -10.61
N GLU A 94 2.48 -0.94 -11.35
CA GLU A 94 3.26 -1.26 -12.54
C GLU A 94 4.40 -2.24 -12.22
N TRP A 95 5.13 -2.02 -11.12
CA TRP A 95 6.14 -2.97 -10.67
C TRP A 95 5.54 -4.33 -10.30
N ALA A 96 4.44 -4.33 -9.52
CA ALA A 96 3.80 -5.55 -9.04
C ALA A 96 3.34 -6.45 -10.19
N GLU A 97 2.78 -5.86 -11.25
CA GLU A 97 2.35 -6.58 -12.45
C GLU A 97 3.52 -7.23 -13.19
N ASN A 98 4.64 -6.51 -13.33
CA ASN A 98 5.85 -7.01 -13.97
C ASN A 98 6.68 -7.99 -13.11
N ALA A 99 6.50 -7.96 -11.78
CA ALA A 99 7.17 -8.86 -10.84
C ALA A 99 6.44 -10.20 -10.67
N SER A 100 5.19 -10.31 -11.12
CA SER A 100 4.30 -11.43 -10.85
C SER A 100 4.57 -12.67 -11.70
#